data_AF-A0A9E0RT14-F1
#
_entry.id   AF-A0A9E0RT14-F1
#
_cell.length_a   1.000
_cell.length_b   1.000
_cell.length_c   1.000
_cell.angle_alpha   90.00
_cell.angle_beta   90.00
_cell.angle_gamma   90.00
#
_symmetry.space_group_name_H-M   'P 1'
#
loop_
_entity.id
_entity.type
_entity.pdbx_description
1 polymer ?
#
loop_
_entity_poly.entity_id
_entity_poly.type
_entity_poly.pdbx_seq_one_letter_code
_entity_poly.pdbx_strand_id
1 'polypeptide(L)' 'PSYREQICFVDDRPGHDKRYAIDADKIIDELGWEPEQNFDTGIQKTVAWYLENKWWWQPIREQRYSGGRLGTNKV' A
#
# COMPACT_ATOMS: atom_id res chain seq x y z
N PRO A 1 -11.86 -14.72 -17.51
CA PRO A 1 -12.01 -14.29 -16.10
C PRO A 1 -12.10 -12.76 -15.99
N SER A 2 -13.09 -12.28 -15.27
CA SER A 2 -13.22 -10.86 -14.92
C SER A 2 -12.20 -10.51 -13.82
N TYR A 3 -11.63 -9.30 -13.82
CA TYR A 3 -10.76 -8.84 -12.74
C TYR A 3 -11.44 -8.91 -11.36
N ARG A 4 -12.77 -8.80 -11.32
CA ARG A 4 -13.55 -8.93 -10.09
C ARG A 4 -13.39 -10.30 -9.42
N GLU A 5 -13.17 -11.35 -10.22
CA GLU A 5 -13.02 -12.73 -9.72
C GLU A 5 -11.67 -12.95 -9.01
N GLN A 6 -10.73 -12.00 -9.08
CA GLN A 6 -9.44 -12.06 -8.40
C GLN A 6 -9.48 -11.49 -6.97
N ILE A 7 -10.63 -10.95 -6.53
CA ILE A 7 -10.80 -10.32 -5.23
C ILE A 7 -11.42 -11.32 -4.25
N CYS A 8 -10.79 -11.51 -3.09
CA CYS A 8 -11.30 -12.30 -1.99
C CYS A 8 -11.43 -11.43 -0.73
N PHE A 9 -12.63 -11.40 -0.15
CA PHE A 9 -12.87 -10.74 1.14
C PHE A 9 -12.44 -11.65 2.28
N VAL A 10 -11.74 -11.09 3.26
CA VAL A 10 -11.28 -11.78 4.47
C VAL A 10 -11.71 -10.98 5.70
N ASP A 11 -11.55 -11.58 6.88
CA ASP A 11 -11.86 -10.90 8.15
C ASP A 11 -11.08 -9.60 8.29
N ASP A 12 -11.79 -8.55 8.70
CA ASP A 12 -11.21 -7.22 8.94
C ASP A 12 -10.17 -7.26 10.07
N ARG A 13 -9.24 -6.30 10.04
CA ARG A 13 -8.18 -6.18 11.04
C ARG A 13 -8.75 -5.65 12.36
N PRO A 14 -8.47 -6.27 13.51
CA PRO A 14 -8.78 -5.67 14.82
C PRO A 14 -8.14 -4.28 14.94
N GLY A 15 -8.95 -3.27 15.25
CA GLY A 15 -8.48 -1.88 15.37
C GLY A 15 -8.25 -1.16 14.03
N HIS A 16 -8.91 -1.58 12.96
CA HIS A 16 -8.86 -0.87 11.68
C HIS A 16 -9.61 0.47 11.75
N ASP A 17 -8.88 1.57 11.88
CA ASP A 17 -9.43 2.91 11.69
C ASP A 17 -9.88 3.09 10.24
N LYS A 18 -11.15 3.44 10.05
CA LYS A 18 -11.79 3.43 8.73
C LYS A 18 -11.48 4.65 7.85
N ARG A 19 -10.98 5.72 8.45
CA ARG A 19 -10.75 6.98 7.74
C ARG A 19 -9.57 7.73 8.33
N TYR A 20 -8.57 7.95 7.49
CA TYR A 20 -7.56 8.97 7.68
C TYR A 20 -7.72 10.03 6.59
N ALA A 21 -7.62 11.29 6.97
CA ALA A 21 -7.58 12.42 6.06
C ALA A 21 -6.67 13.48 6.66
N ILE A 22 -5.81 14.04 5.83
CA ILE A 22 -4.88 15.10 6.21
C ILE A 22 -5.27 16.36 5.44
N ASP A 23 -5.30 17.48 6.16
CA ASP A 23 -5.29 18.81 5.59
C ASP A 23 -3.82 19.24 5.44
N ALA A 24 -3.43 19.58 4.21
CA ALA A 24 -2.06 19.93 3.85
C ALA A 24 -1.90 21.43 3.51
N ASP A 25 -2.94 22.25 3.73
CA ASP A 25 -2.95 23.66 3.30
C ASP A 25 -1.76 24.43 3.90
N LYS A 26 -1.42 24.15 5.16
CA LYS A 26 -0.28 24.80 5.82
C LYS A 26 1.05 24.65 5.06
N ILE A 27 1.38 23.44 4.60
CA ILE A 27 2.67 23.21 3.92
C ILE A 27 2.65 23.75 2.48
N ILE A 28 1.47 23.74 1.85
CA ILE A 28 1.25 24.34 0.53
C ILE A 28 1.45 25.86 0.63
N ASP A 29 0.78 26.52 1.58
CA ASP A 29 0.78 27.97 1.71
C ASP A 29 2.12 28.51 2.24
N GLU A 30 2.70 27.88 3.26
CA GLU A 30 3.90 28.41 3.92
C GLU A 30 5.19 28.03 3.18
N LEU A 31 5.24 26.88 2.52
CA LEU A 31 6.46 26.36 1.89
C LEU A 31 6.34 26.21 0.37
N GLY A 32 5.17 26.45 -0.23
CA GLY A 32 4.95 26.25 -1.66
C GLY A 32 5.06 24.80 -2.10
N TRP A 33 4.87 23.84 -1.19
CA TRP A 33 4.94 22.43 -1.53
C TRP A 33 3.70 22.02 -2.33
N GLU A 34 3.91 21.26 -3.41
CA GLU A 34 2.84 20.62 -4.16
C GLU A 34 3.23 19.18 -4.52
N PRO A 35 2.26 18.25 -4.59
CA PRO A 35 2.55 16.87 -4.98
C PRO A 35 2.88 16.77 -6.48
N GLU A 36 4.07 16.24 -6.81
CA GLU A 36 4.47 15.99 -8.20
C GLU A 36 3.70 14.82 -8.86
N GLN A 37 3.00 14.00 -8.08
CA GLN A 37 2.27 12.82 -8.54
C GLN A 37 0.84 12.85 -8.02
N ASN A 38 -0.10 12.45 -8.88
CA ASN A 38 -1.44 12.08 -8.42
C ASN A 38 -1.50 10.56 -8.15
N PHE A 39 -2.63 10.09 -7.63
CA PHE A 39 -2.80 8.69 -7.27
C PHE A 39 -2.64 7.75 -8.48
N ASP A 40 -3.28 8.06 -9.61
CA ASP A 40 -3.30 7.21 -10.80
C ASP A 40 -1.90 7.04 -11.40
N THR A 41 -1.14 8.14 -11.53
CA THR A 41 0.23 8.07 -12.06
C THR A 41 1.18 7.41 -11.05
N GLY A 42 0.98 7.67 -9.76
CA GLY A 42 1.74 7.06 -8.68
C GLY A 42 1.59 5.55 -8.65
N ILE A 43 0.35 5.03 -8.61
CA ILE A 43 0.09 3.59 -8.51
C ILE A 43 0.57 2.84 -9.74
N GLN A 44 0.47 3.42 -10.94
CA GLN A 44 1.01 2.83 -12.16
C GLN A 44 2.53 2.66 -12.08
N LYS A 45 3.25 3.71 -11.67
CA LYS A 45 4.71 3.66 -11.48
C LYS A 45 5.10 2.66 -10.40
N THR A 46 4.34 2.59 -9.30
CA THR A 46 4.57 1.59 -8.25
C THR A 46 4.45 0.17 -8.79
N VAL A 47 3.38 -0.15 -9.54
CA VAL A 47 3.21 -1.49 -10.13
C VAL A 47 4.36 -1.83 -11.07
N ALA A 48 4.74 -0.91 -11.97
CA ALA A 48 5.86 -1.11 -12.89
C ALA A 48 7.17 -1.40 -12.11
N TRP A 49 7.44 -0.62 -11.07
CA TRP A 49 8.63 -0.81 -10.24
C TRP A 49 8.68 -2.21 -9.61
N TYR A 50 7.56 -2.71 -9.06
CA TYR A 50 7.53 -4.06 -8.48
C TYR A 50 7.77 -5.16 -9.52
N LEU A 51 7.29 -5.01 -10.75
CA LEU A 51 7.54 -5.97 -11.82
C LEU A 51 9.01 -5.99 -12.25
N GLU A 52 9.64 -4.81 -12.30
CA GLU A 52 11.04 -4.63 -12.73
C GLU A 52 12.05 -5.01 -11.63
N ASN A 53 11.67 -4.88 -10.35
CA ASN A 53 12.59 -5.02 -9.22
C ASN A 53 12.40 -6.31 -8.43
N LYS A 54 12.22 -7.43 -9.13
CA LYS A 54 12.07 -8.76 -8.51
C LYS A 54 13.22 -9.14 -7.58
N TRP A 55 14.44 -8.77 -7.97
CA TRP A 55 15.65 -8.99 -7.17
C TRP A 55 15.55 -8.40 -5.75
N TRP A 56 14.74 -7.34 -5.59
CA TRP A 56 14.58 -6.64 -4.32
C TRP A 56 13.56 -7.34 -3.40
N TRP A 57 12.33 -7.61 -3.88
CA TRP A 57 11.27 -8.14 -3.02
C TRP A 57 11.30 -9.67 -2.88
N GLN A 58 11.82 -10.41 -3.88
CA GLN A 58 11.77 -11.87 -3.87
C GLN A 58 12.53 -12.47 -2.67
N PRO A 59 13.75 -12.03 -2.33
CA PRO A 59 14.45 -12.54 -1.15
C PRO A 59 13.73 -12.24 0.17
N ILE A 60 13.04 -11.10 0.27
CA ILE A 60 12.25 -10.75 1.46
C ILE A 60 11.12 -11.76 1.66
N ARG A 61 10.42 -12.10 0.57
CA ARG A 61 9.30 -13.06 0.61
C ARG A 61 9.75 -14.48 0.92
N GLU A 62 10.89 -14.89 0.36
CA GLU A 62 11.39 -16.26 0.48
C GLU A 62 12.10 -16.52 1.81
N GLN A 63 12.76 -15.52 2.38
CA GLN A 63 13.68 -15.72 3.50
C GLN A 63 13.25 -15.04 4.80
N ARG A 64 12.46 -13.96 4.73
CA ARG A 64 12.11 -13.14 5.91
C ARG A 64 10.63 -13.21 6.27
N TYR A 65 9.74 -13.15 5.30
CA TYR A 65 8.30 -13.10 5.55
C TYR A 65 7.50 -13.66 4.38
N SER A 66 6.82 -14.80 4.63
CA SER A 66 6.08 -15.53 3.60
C SER A 66 4.70 -14.97 3.26
N GLY A 67 4.24 -13.90 3.95
CA GLY A 67 2.95 -13.26 3.67
C GLY A 67 1.78 -13.72 4.55
N GLY A 68 2.02 -14.46 5.63
CA GLY A 68 0.97 -14.90 6.56
C GLY A 68 0.39 -13.75 7.41
N ARG A 69 -0.92 -13.76 7.68
CA ARG A 69 -1.59 -12.72 8.49
C ARG A 69 -0.95 -12.59 9.86
N LEU A 70 -0.43 -11.41 10.17
CA LEU A 70 0.13 -11.05 11.48
C LEU A 70 -0.96 -10.48 12.40
N GLY A 71 -0.70 -10.49 13.72
CA GLY A 71 -1.61 -9.90 14.72
C GLY A 71 -2.82 -10.76 15.07
N THR A 72 -2.75 -12.08 14.83
CA THR A 72 -3.80 -13.06 15.17
C THR A 72 -3.61 -13.70 16.54
N ASN A 73 -2.44 -13.54 17.16
CA ASN A 73 -2.20 -14.05 18.51
C ASN A 73 -3.11 -13.30 19.49
N LYS A 74 -3.96 -14.04 20.20
CA LYS A 74 -4.70 -13.50 21.33
C LYS A 74 -3.70 -13.10 22.40
N VAL A 75 -3.75 -11.84 22.83
CA VAL A 75 -3.17 -11.43 24.11
C VAL A 75 -3.98 -12.09 25.22
#